data_AF-A0A1E3HDN6-F1
#
_entry.id   AF-A0A1E3HDN6-F1
#
_cell.length_a   1.000
_cell.length_b   1.000
_cell.length_c   1.000
_cell.angle_alpha   90.00
_cell.angle_beta   90.00
_cell.angle_gamma   90.00
#
_symmetry.space_group_name_H-M   'P 1'
#
loop_
_entity.id
_entity.type
_entity.pdbx_description
1 polymer ?
#
loop_
_entity_poly.entity_id
_entity_poly.type
_entity_poly.pdbx_seq_one_letter_code
_entity_poly.pdbx_strand_id
1 'polypeptide(L)'
;MLSAISLVPSALLALLLYAVYKLTILLPSAAPFTSLPVHRPLSGPATDATNKDTLLPPPPLKGQWIVAAEPPWTFSLSTSALNPVPSLVLSFLKFRNSQRLKKLYDFSIALGLVGMVAGMTGAGYAGRAVWTEVWTEFEGHVGVAEGGAVVEGVGMAKRSVDLILPSGETQAGSGGGLQPLIPGITMPLSHLPALLLALVFNQLVHELGHALSAALDDVQPSKLSLTLSYFVPSMAVEFGSSIDNLDPNAKMRIAISGPVHNLITWLTLWLLAFSGLTSMFWIDRSYQGAIVQDILWTSPLSQHFKPDEVITHLNDIPLSRSALVSPTEKWASYLASDTADDTTRGWCVNAVSFLSLPPLPCNASTKGWREGSIAFITNEFDDADAKKEEEKCLAPHPILDIPSKGCPCPDHRWVCVRPKSEEILRIRVRGSWGRERVVLWDGDREEVLRHVRVGKESGRWWTGGVRAGALLFKYIKTIAFSLFIFNLLPLPYTDGSQLLSSLLQWHPAPRPLTTRTLQATLSSSKPLTEKSNKIGAEAEEFELGSDEEDQVGLSDVASMRAGMGARKSPLWRRRLKMAVQGYMVVVCVVWVLGWGMLLLLRSS
;
A
#
# COMPACT_ATOMS: atom_id res chain seq x y z
N MET A 1 -9.84 -9.94 25.59
CA MET A 1 -10.07 -9.51 24.20
C MET A 1 -8.80 -8.88 23.62
N LEU A 2 -8.12 -7.98 24.35
CA LEU A 2 -6.81 -7.44 23.96
C LEU A 2 -5.71 -8.50 23.71
N SER A 3 -5.69 -9.63 24.43
CA SER A 3 -4.69 -10.68 24.17
C SER A 3 -4.89 -11.44 22.85
N ALA A 4 -6.13 -11.63 22.39
CA ALA A 4 -6.42 -12.28 21.10
C ALA A 4 -6.10 -11.34 19.92
N ILE A 5 -6.32 -10.04 20.11
CA ILE A 5 -5.97 -8.99 19.15
C ILE A 5 -4.44 -8.78 19.11
N SER A 6 -3.70 -9.12 20.17
CA SER A 6 -2.23 -9.08 20.24
C SER A 6 -1.55 -10.36 19.74
N LEU A 7 -2.23 -11.51 19.83
CA LEU A 7 -1.74 -12.80 19.31
C LEU A 7 -1.69 -12.84 17.77
N VAL A 8 -2.62 -12.16 17.08
CA VAL A 8 -2.62 -12.10 15.61
C VAL A 8 -1.40 -11.35 15.06
N PRO A 9 -1.03 -10.15 15.55
CA PRO A 9 0.24 -9.49 15.21
C PRO A 9 1.49 -10.29 15.59
N SER A 10 1.47 -11.00 16.72
CA SER A 10 2.61 -11.80 17.19
C SER A 10 2.80 -13.06 16.34
N ALA A 11 1.69 -13.71 15.95
CA ALA A 11 1.69 -14.83 15.02
C ALA A 11 2.03 -14.39 13.59
N LEU A 12 1.55 -13.21 13.17
CA LEU A 12 1.92 -12.57 11.91
C LEU A 12 3.40 -12.20 11.87
N LEU A 13 3.96 -11.66 12.97
CA LEU A 13 5.38 -11.35 13.12
C LEU A 13 6.24 -12.63 13.17
N ALA A 14 5.76 -13.68 13.83
CA ALA A 14 6.42 -14.99 13.83
C ALA A 14 6.36 -15.64 12.44
N LEU A 15 5.25 -15.52 11.71
CA LEU A 15 5.14 -15.88 10.30
C LEU A 15 6.03 -15.00 9.41
N LEU A 16 6.23 -13.73 9.77
CA LEU A 16 7.13 -12.78 9.09
C LEU A 16 8.59 -13.22 9.25
N LEU A 17 9.01 -13.51 10.48
CA LEU A 17 10.34 -14.01 10.78
C LEU A 17 10.57 -15.39 10.18
N TYR A 18 9.56 -16.26 10.17
CA TYR A 18 9.63 -17.59 9.57
C TYR A 18 9.65 -17.57 8.05
N ALA A 19 8.80 -16.74 7.41
CA ALA A 19 8.76 -16.56 5.97
C ALA A 19 10.04 -15.88 5.46
N VAL A 20 10.54 -14.84 6.15
CA VAL A 20 11.83 -14.21 5.83
C VAL A 20 12.97 -15.20 6.02
N TYR A 21 13.01 -15.95 7.12
CA TYR A 21 13.99 -17.03 7.36
C TYR A 21 13.97 -18.10 6.27
N LYS A 22 12.78 -18.49 5.79
CA LYS A 22 12.66 -19.45 4.69
C LYS A 22 13.03 -18.85 3.34
N LEU A 23 12.68 -17.58 3.08
CA LEU A 23 13.01 -16.89 1.84
C LEU A 23 14.52 -16.63 1.70
N THR A 24 15.21 -16.27 2.80
CA THR A 24 16.67 -16.08 2.80
C THR A 24 17.45 -17.39 2.70
N ILE A 25 16.87 -18.53 3.11
CA ILE A 25 17.47 -19.86 2.93
C ILE A 25 17.15 -20.47 1.54
N LEU A 26 16.09 -20.00 0.87
CA LEU A 26 15.67 -20.47 -0.46
C LEU A 26 16.21 -19.64 -1.64
N LEU A 27 16.97 -18.57 -1.40
CA LEU A 27 17.85 -17.97 -2.40
C LEU A 27 19.20 -18.70 -2.33
N PRO A 28 19.51 -19.64 -3.24
CA PRO A 28 20.83 -20.22 -3.28
C PRO A 28 21.79 -19.13 -3.73
N SER A 29 22.87 -18.94 -2.96
CA SER A 29 24.07 -18.32 -3.49
C SER A 29 24.46 -19.06 -4.77
N ALA A 30 24.41 -18.36 -5.90
CA ALA A 30 24.98 -18.69 -7.21
C ALA A 30 25.41 -20.16 -7.42
N ALA A 31 24.55 -20.95 -8.05
CA ALA A 31 24.96 -22.17 -8.77
C ALA A 31 24.13 -22.31 -10.06
N PRO A 32 24.73 -22.75 -11.17
CA PRO A 32 24.15 -22.62 -12.50
C PRO A 32 23.00 -23.62 -12.74
N PHE A 33 21.98 -23.14 -13.45
CA PHE A 33 20.84 -23.91 -13.92
C PHE A 33 21.28 -25.06 -14.84
N THR A 34 21.10 -26.32 -14.41
CA THR A 34 21.00 -27.45 -15.34
C THR A 34 20.04 -28.54 -14.86
N SER A 35 19.16 -28.93 -15.79
CA SER A 35 18.43 -30.19 -15.96
C SER A 35 17.34 -30.62 -14.95
N LEU A 36 16.10 -30.50 -15.44
CA LEU A 36 14.95 -31.39 -15.17
C LEU A 36 15.30 -32.88 -15.34
N PRO A 37 14.54 -33.78 -14.68
CA PRO A 37 13.78 -34.72 -15.48
C PRO A 37 12.33 -34.94 -15.02
N VAL A 38 11.60 -35.56 -15.94
CA VAL A 38 10.15 -35.69 -16.13
C VAL A 38 9.71 -37.17 -15.95
N HIS A 39 8.43 -37.38 -15.59
CA HIS A 39 7.63 -38.65 -15.57
C HIS A 39 7.91 -39.67 -14.43
N ARG A 40 6.97 -40.48 -13.91
CA ARG A 40 5.49 -40.71 -13.98
C ARG A 40 5.12 -41.60 -12.74
N PRO A 41 3.82 -41.84 -12.43
CA PRO A 41 3.33 -42.43 -11.16
C PRO A 41 3.15 -43.96 -11.22
N LEU A 42 2.94 -44.61 -10.06
CA LEU A 42 1.98 -45.74 -9.87
C LEU A 42 1.96 -46.28 -8.41
N SER A 43 0.75 -46.27 -7.81
CA SER A 43 0.04 -47.31 -7.03
C SER A 43 0.73 -48.21 -5.98
N GLY A 44 0.07 -48.36 -4.81
CA GLY A 44 -0.01 -49.62 -4.06
C GLY A 44 -0.14 -49.50 -2.53
N PRO A 45 -1.14 -50.12 -1.86
CA PRO A 45 -1.41 -49.96 -0.43
C PRO A 45 -0.67 -51.00 0.43
N ALA A 46 -0.37 -50.65 1.69
CA ALA A 46 0.05 -51.62 2.69
C ALA A 46 -0.59 -51.32 4.05
N THR A 47 -1.06 -52.40 4.65
CA THR A 47 -1.89 -52.54 5.85
C THR A 47 -1.09 -52.54 7.15
N ASP A 48 -1.83 -52.24 8.22
CA ASP A 48 -1.75 -52.77 9.59
C ASP A 48 -0.91 -52.14 10.72
N ALA A 49 -1.65 -52.02 11.85
CA ALA A 49 -1.31 -52.23 13.25
C ALA A 49 -0.70 -51.09 14.11
N THR A 50 -1.60 -50.55 14.96
CA THR A 50 -1.46 -50.31 16.42
C THR A 50 -0.26 -49.53 16.97
N ASN A 51 -0.48 -48.29 17.45
CA ASN A 51 -0.18 -47.91 18.84
C ASN A 51 -0.79 -46.56 19.24
N LYS A 52 -1.18 -46.44 20.52
CA LYS A 52 -1.69 -45.21 21.17
C LYS A 52 -0.54 -44.25 21.51
N ASP A 53 -0.88 -42.97 21.60
CA ASP A 53 -0.12 -41.86 22.19
C ASP A 53 1.23 -41.51 21.52
N THR A 54 1.14 -40.94 20.32
CA THR A 54 2.16 -40.01 19.83
C THR A 54 1.46 -38.77 19.28
N LEU A 55 1.66 -37.63 19.93
CA LEU A 55 1.48 -36.32 19.29
C LEU A 55 2.40 -36.33 18.07
N LEU A 56 1.84 -36.62 16.90
CA LEU A 56 2.56 -36.62 15.64
C LEU A 56 3.28 -35.28 15.51
N PRO A 57 4.61 -35.26 15.25
CA PRO A 57 5.26 -34.02 14.87
C PRO A 57 4.56 -33.47 13.61
N PRO A 58 4.44 -32.14 13.46
CA PRO A 58 3.80 -31.56 12.30
C PRO A 58 4.46 -32.13 11.03
N PRO A 59 3.67 -32.50 10.00
CA PRO A 59 4.21 -33.12 8.81
C PRO A 59 5.29 -32.21 8.19
N PRO A 60 6.44 -32.75 7.74
CA PRO A 60 7.44 -31.94 7.07
C PRO A 60 6.82 -31.33 5.80
N LEU A 61 6.91 -30.01 5.67
CA LEU A 61 6.43 -29.24 4.53
C LEU A 61 7.29 -29.54 3.29
N LYS A 62 7.12 -30.71 2.67
CA LYS A 62 7.63 -31.02 1.32
C LYS A 62 6.57 -30.64 0.30
N GLY A 63 6.47 -29.36 -0.07
CA GLY A 63 5.65 -28.94 -1.20
C GLY A 63 6.53 -28.41 -2.33
N GLN A 64 6.31 -28.94 -3.55
CA GLN A 64 6.92 -28.43 -4.76
C GLN A 64 6.20 -27.15 -5.19
N TRP A 65 6.97 -26.13 -5.58
CA TRP A 65 6.42 -24.97 -6.27
C TRP A 65 6.16 -25.34 -7.72
N ILE A 66 4.93 -25.17 -8.18
CA ILE A 66 4.53 -25.42 -9.57
C ILE A 66 4.47 -24.07 -10.26
N VAL A 67 5.29 -23.91 -11.30
CA VAL A 67 5.28 -22.73 -12.18
C VAL A 67 4.52 -23.10 -13.45
N ALA A 68 3.49 -22.35 -13.78
CA ALA A 68 2.81 -22.43 -15.07
C ALA A 68 2.86 -21.07 -15.77
N ALA A 69 3.11 -21.09 -17.08
CA ALA A 69 3.09 -19.92 -17.93
C ALA A 69 2.04 -20.17 -19.02
N GLU A 70 0.94 -19.43 -18.93
CA GLU A 70 -0.15 -19.48 -19.91
C GLU A 70 -0.03 -18.28 -20.87
N PRO A 71 -0.19 -18.48 -22.20
CA PRO A 71 -0.19 -17.38 -23.16
C PRO A 71 -1.44 -16.48 -23.01
N PRO A 72 -1.37 -15.18 -23.33
CA PRO A 72 -0.20 -14.46 -23.85
C PRO A 72 0.76 -13.93 -22.77
N TRP A 73 0.27 -13.59 -21.56
CA TRP A 73 1.07 -12.94 -20.50
C TRP A 73 0.56 -13.26 -19.08
N THR A 74 0.43 -14.55 -18.76
CA THR A 74 -0.02 -15.02 -17.45
C THR A 74 0.99 -15.99 -16.85
N PHE A 75 1.64 -15.59 -15.76
CA PHE A 75 2.57 -16.44 -15.01
C PHE A 75 1.93 -16.80 -13.67
N SER A 76 1.78 -18.08 -13.37
CA SER A 76 1.27 -18.53 -12.08
C SER A 76 2.32 -19.39 -11.36
N LEU A 77 2.48 -19.11 -10.08
CA LEU A 77 3.33 -19.82 -9.15
C LEU A 77 2.42 -20.36 -8.05
N SER A 78 2.35 -21.68 -7.88
CA SER A 78 1.47 -22.28 -6.88
C SER A 78 2.20 -23.26 -5.96
N THR A 79 1.72 -23.38 -4.72
CA THR A 79 2.25 -24.31 -3.74
C THR A 79 1.14 -24.88 -2.85
N SER A 80 1.23 -26.17 -2.56
CA SER A 80 0.43 -26.84 -1.54
C SER A 80 1.16 -26.94 -0.19
N ALA A 81 2.42 -26.49 -0.13
CA ALA A 81 3.24 -26.58 1.08
C ALA A 81 2.59 -25.83 2.25
N LEU A 82 1.86 -24.75 1.98
CA LEU A 82 1.30 -23.87 3.01
C LEU A 82 -0.11 -24.27 3.46
N ASN A 83 -0.70 -25.31 2.86
CA ASN A 83 -2.06 -25.75 3.21
C ASN A 83 -2.24 -26.14 4.69
N PRO A 84 -1.25 -26.75 5.38
CA PRO A 84 -1.38 -27.07 6.81
C PRO A 84 -1.23 -25.86 7.75
N VAL A 85 -0.83 -24.69 7.25
CA VAL A 85 -0.54 -23.52 8.11
C VAL A 85 -1.77 -23.05 8.91
N PRO A 86 -2.98 -22.91 8.33
CA PRO A 86 -4.15 -22.47 9.09
C PRO A 86 -4.53 -23.44 10.22
N SER A 87 -4.49 -24.75 9.96
CA SER A 87 -4.81 -25.76 10.98
C SER A 87 -3.75 -25.78 12.08
N LEU A 88 -2.48 -25.59 11.75
CA LEU A 88 -1.40 -25.42 12.72
C LEU A 88 -1.64 -24.18 13.61
N VAL A 89 -1.98 -23.03 13.02
CA VAL A 89 -2.30 -21.80 13.78
C VAL A 89 -3.50 -22.02 14.71
N LEU A 90 -4.55 -22.68 14.23
CA LEU A 90 -5.71 -23.01 15.05
C LEU A 90 -5.40 -24.05 16.15
N SER A 91 -4.44 -24.96 15.94
CA SER A 91 -4.04 -25.95 16.94
C SER A 91 -3.39 -25.32 18.18
N PHE A 92 -2.72 -24.18 18.01
CA PHE A 92 -2.19 -23.39 19.14
C PHE A 92 -3.28 -22.67 19.93
N LEU A 93 -4.49 -22.55 19.39
CA LEU A 93 -5.62 -21.91 20.08
C LEU A 93 -6.43 -22.95 20.85
N LYS A 94 -6.65 -22.68 22.15
CA LYS A 94 -7.64 -23.44 22.93
C LYS A 94 -9.01 -23.37 22.24
N PHE A 95 -9.80 -24.44 22.31
CA PHE A 95 -11.14 -24.52 21.70
C PHE A 95 -12.03 -23.28 21.97
N ARG A 96 -12.04 -22.77 23.22
CA ARG A 96 -12.78 -21.55 23.59
C ARG A 96 -12.34 -20.30 22.81
N ASN A 97 -11.06 -20.20 22.47
CA ASN A 97 -10.52 -19.08 21.70
C ASN A 97 -10.85 -19.21 20.21
N SER A 98 -10.84 -20.42 19.65
CA SER A 98 -11.28 -20.67 18.26
C SER A 98 -12.76 -20.31 18.07
N GLN A 99 -13.61 -20.62 19.05
CA GLN A 99 -15.02 -20.18 19.05
C GLN A 99 -15.19 -18.66 19.14
N ARG A 100 -14.33 -17.98 19.93
CA ARG A 100 -14.32 -16.50 19.98
C ARG A 100 -13.86 -15.88 18.67
N LEU A 101 -12.87 -16.49 18.02
CA LEU A 101 -12.37 -16.06 16.71
C LEU A 101 -13.46 -16.18 15.64
N LYS A 102 -14.20 -17.30 15.63
CA LYS A 102 -15.36 -17.49 14.73
C LYS A 102 -16.41 -16.38 14.92
N LYS A 103 -16.78 -16.07 16.17
CA LYS A 103 -17.70 -14.97 16.49
C LYS A 103 -17.17 -13.60 16.07
N LEU A 104 -15.86 -13.37 16.16
CA LEU A 104 -15.24 -12.12 15.71
C LEU A 104 -15.34 -11.97 14.19
N TYR A 105 -15.12 -13.05 13.43
CA TYR A 105 -15.33 -13.02 11.99
C TYR A 105 -16.81 -12.88 11.62
N ASP A 106 -17.73 -13.49 12.37
CA ASP A 106 -19.18 -13.28 12.16
C ASP A 106 -19.56 -11.80 12.33
N PHE A 107 -19.03 -11.14 13.37
CA PHE A 107 -19.22 -9.70 13.56
C PHE A 107 -18.64 -8.88 12.41
N SER A 108 -17.51 -9.32 11.84
CA SER A 108 -16.88 -8.61 10.73
C SER A 108 -17.69 -8.61 9.44
N ILE A 109 -18.69 -9.49 9.27
CA ILE A 109 -19.63 -9.44 8.13
C ILE A 109 -20.32 -8.07 8.08
N ALA A 110 -20.82 -7.58 9.23
CA ALA A 110 -21.46 -6.26 9.30
C ALA A 110 -20.48 -5.14 8.93
N LEU A 111 -19.24 -5.23 9.43
CA LEU A 111 -18.17 -4.29 9.07
C LEU A 111 -17.85 -4.31 7.57
N GLY A 112 -17.86 -5.50 6.95
CA GLY A 112 -17.67 -5.68 5.51
C GLY A 112 -18.77 -5.07 4.66
N LEU A 113 -20.03 -5.19 5.10
CA LEU A 113 -21.16 -4.57 4.41
C LEU A 113 -21.10 -3.04 4.49
N VAL A 114 -20.76 -2.49 5.65
CA VAL A 114 -20.53 -1.04 5.82
C VAL A 114 -19.35 -0.59 4.94
N GLY A 115 -18.25 -1.34 4.95
CA GLY A 115 -17.07 -1.07 4.14
C GLY A 115 -17.35 -1.14 2.64
N MET A 116 -18.18 -2.08 2.18
CA MET A 116 -18.62 -2.17 0.78
C MET A 116 -19.37 -0.91 0.36
N VAL A 117 -20.37 -0.49 1.15
CA VAL A 117 -21.14 0.73 0.85
C VAL A 117 -20.21 1.95 0.84
N ALA A 118 -19.37 2.10 1.86
CA ALA A 118 -18.41 3.19 1.96
C ALA A 118 -17.43 3.21 0.77
N GLY A 119 -16.91 2.05 0.37
CA GLY A 119 -16.02 1.88 -0.78
C GLY A 119 -16.71 2.27 -2.09
N MET A 120 -17.95 1.82 -2.31
CA MET A 120 -18.74 2.19 -3.50
C MET A 120 -19.00 3.70 -3.56
N THR A 121 -19.35 4.32 -2.43
CA THR A 121 -19.56 5.77 -2.37
C THR A 121 -18.27 6.55 -2.59
N GLY A 122 -17.15 6.08 -2.00
CA GLY A 122 -15.83 6.68 -2.16
C GLY A 122 -15.32 6.58 -3.60
N ALA A 123 -15.53 5.44 -4.26
CA ALA A 123 -15.18 5.26 -5.67
C ALA A 123 -15.99 6.19 -6.58
N GLY A 124 -17.30 6.33 -6.34
CA GLY A 124 -18.14 7.28 -7.06
C GLY A 124 -17.72 8.73 -6.85
N TYR A 125 -17.38 9.11 -5.61
CA TYR A 125 -16.85 10.43 -5.28
C TYR A 125 -15.51 10.70 -5.98
N ALA A 126 -14.57 9.74 -5.94
CA ALA A 126 -13.27 9.87 -6.60
C ALA A 126 -13.42 10.01 -8.11
N GLY A 127 -14.32 9.26 -8.75
CA GLY A 127 -14.64 9.41 -10.17
C GLY A 127 -15.16 10.80 -10.51
N ARG A 128 -16.08 11.32 -9.67
CA ARG A 128 -16.59 12.70 -9.82
C ARG A 128 -15.48 13.74 -9.65
N ALA A 129 -14.62 13.59 -8.64
CA ALA A 129 -13.56 14.55 -8.33
C ALA A 129 -12.53 14.67 -9.46
N VAL A 130 -12.11 13.54 -10.04
CA VAL A 130 -11.22 13.54 -11.22
C VAL A 130 -11.87 14.30 -12.38
N TRP A 131 -13.16 14.10 -12.62
CA TRP A 131 -13.84 14.76 -13.73
C TRP A 131 -14.10 16.25 -13.50
N THR A 132 -14.22 16.69 -12.24
CA THR A 132 -14.22 18.12 -11.94
C THR A 132 -12.87 18.76 -12.24
N GLU A 133 -11.75 18.06 -12.00
CA GLU A 133 -10.42 18.53 -12.37
C GLU A 133 -10.24 18.60 -13.91
N VAL A 134 -10.76 17.60 -14.64
CA VAL A 134 -10.76 17.61 -16.12
C VAL A 134 -11.45 18.87 -16.64
N TRP A 135 -12.62 19.21 -16.10
CA TRP A 135 -13.35 20.40 -16.53
C TRP A 135 -12.64 21.70 -16.20
N THR A 136 -12.03 21.81 -15.02
CA THR A 136 -11.24 23.01 -14.70
C THR A 136 -10.03 23.19 -15.61
N GLU A 137 -9.35 22.10 -15.99
CA GLU A 137 -8.21 22.15 -16.91
C GLU A 137 -8.66 22.52 -18.33
N PHE A 138 -9.75 21.92 -18.78
CA PHE A 138 -10.32 22.18 -20.10
C PHE A 138 -10.81 23.64 -20.23
N GLU A 139 -11.50 24.18 -19.23
CA GLU A 139 -11.90 25.59 -19.20
C GLU A 139 -10.68 26.54 -19.25
N GLY A 140 -9.58 26.16 -18.59
CA GLY A 140 -8.31 26.89 -18.67
C GLY A 140 -7.71 26.92 -20.07
N HIS A 141 -7.82 25.83 -20.83
CA HIS A 141 -7.34 25.76 -22.22
C HIS A 141 -8.26 26.45 -23.23
N VAL A 142 -9.55 26.55 -22.93
CA VAL A 142 -10.56 27.18 -23.80
C VAL A 142 -10.79 28.66 -23.45
N GLY A 143 -10.01 29.23 -22.53
CA GLY A 143 -10.13 30.61 -22.06
C GLY A 143 -10.31 31.64 -23.19
N VAL A 144 -11.57 32.06 -23.38
CA VAL A 144 -11.96 33.12 -24.31
C VAL A 144 -11.51 34.44 -23.72
N ALA A 145 -10.62 35.16 -24.42
CA ALA A 145 -10.33 36.55 -24.10
C ALA A 145 -11.61 37.39 -24.24
N GLU A 146 -11.90 38.24 -23.24
CA GLU A 146 -12.89 39.31 -23.37
C GLU A 146 -12.57 40.13 -24.63
N GLY A 147 -13.36 39.96 -25.69
CA GLY A 147 -13.10 40.56 -27.00
C GLY A 147 -13.34 39.68 -28.21
N GLY A 148 -13.76 38.41 -28.05
CA GLY A 148 -14.24 37.59 -29.18
C GLY A 148 -13.16 37.16 -30.19
N ALA A 149 -11.88 37.35 -29.87
CA ALA A 149 -10.77 36.76 -30.60
C ALA A 149 -10.30 35.49 -29.85
N VAL A 150 -10.38 34.35 -30.53
CA VAL A 150 -9.74 33.11 -30.07
C VAL A 150 -8.23 33.33 -30.19
N VAL A 151 -7.58 33.67 -29.08
CA VAL A 151 -6.12 33.71 -29.00
C VAL A 151 -5.65 32.31 -28.69
N GLU A 152 -5.21 31.60 -29.73
CA GLU A 152 -4.47 30.36 -29.57
C GLU A 152 -3.11 30.70 -28.94
N GLY A 153 -2.92 30.32 -27.67
CA GLY A 153 -1.64 30.36 -26.98
C GLY A 153 -1.35 31.63 -26.18
N VAL A 154 -1.89 31.72 -24.96
CA VAL A 154 -1.27 32.52 -23.88
C VAL A 154 -1.34 31.73 -22.59
N GLY A 155 -0.16 31.34 -22.10
CA GLY A 155 0.03 30.88 -20.72
C GLY A 155 0.26 29.39 -20.52
N MET A 156 1.14 28.74 -21.28
CA MET A 156 1.77 27.49 -20.83
C MET A 156 2.67 27.78 -19.62
N ALA A 157 2.08 27.97 -18.44
CA ALA A 157 2.75 27.57 -17.24
C ALA A 157 2.81 26.04 -17.29
N LYS A 158 3.98 25.49 -17.66
CA LYS A 158 4.34 24.11 -17.32
C LYS A 158 4.25 23.99 -15.80
N ARG A 159 3.04 23.81 -15.26
CA ARG A 159 2.89 23.35 -13.89
C ARG A 159 3.27 21.88 -13.95
N SER A 160 4.49 21.61 -13.48
CA SER A 160 4.91 20.26 -13.14
C SER A 160 3.77 19.55 -12.45
N VAL A 161 3.55 18.28 -12.80
CA VAL A 161 2.67 17.40 -12.03
C VAL A 161 3.01 17.63 -10.56
N ASP A 162 2.10 18.28 -9.84
CA ASP A 162 2.26 18.49 -8.40
C ASP A 162 2.14 17.11 -7.76
N LEU A 163 3.29 16.47 -7.67
CA LEU A 163 3.49 15.17 -7.05
C LEU A 163 3.43 15.41 -5.55
N ILE A 164 2.20 15.47 -5.04
CA ILE A 164 1.92 15.47 -3.62
C ILE A 164 2.38 14.11 -3.10
N LEU A 165 3.59 14.08 -2.53
CA LEU A 165 4.09 12.96 -1.76
C LEU A 165 3.02 12.58 -0.73
N PRO A 166 2.63 11.30 -0.60
CA PRO A 166 1.67 10.88 0.40
C PRO A 166 2.29 11.17 1.77
N SER A 167 1.85 12.23 2.40
CA SER A 167 2.37 12.73 3.65
C SER A 167 1.57 12.10 4.78
N GLY A 168 2.29 11.47 5.71
CA GLY A 168 1.79 11.43 7.07
C GLY A 168 1.68 12.87 7.56
N GLU A 169 0.52 13.18 8.12
CA GLU A 169 0.13 14.43 8.79
C GLU A 169 -0.09 15.65 7.89
N THR A 170 -1.38 15.91 7.65
CA THR A 170 -2.02 17.22 7.52
C THR A 170 -1.27 18.28 6.72
N GLN A 171 -1.36 18.18 5.40
CA GLN A 171 -1.76 19.33 4.58
C GLN A 171 -2.68 18.83 3.46
N ALA A 172 -3.95 19.24 3.55
CA ALA A 172 -4.92 19.15 2.49
C ALA A 172 -4.55 20.16 1.39
N GLY A 173 -3.69 19.74 0.46
CA GLY A 173 -3.42 20.44 -0.78
C GLY A 173 -4.37 19.95 -1.88
N SER A 174 -5.03 20.88 -2.53
CA SER A 174 -6.17 20.74 -3.45
C SER A 174 -5.89 19.91 -4.72
N GLY A 175 -5.93 18.59 -4.63
CA GLY A 175 -6.15 17.66 -5.74
C GLY A 175 -7.05 16.53 -5.25
N GLY A 176 -8.32 16.53 -5.64
CA GLY A 176 -9.41 15.75 -5.03
C GLY A 176 -9.49 14.30 -5.49
N GLY A 177 -8.60 13.85 -6.38
CA GLY A 177 -8.58 12.49 -6.92
C GLY A 177 -7.67 11.51 -6.16
N LEU A 178 -8.10 10.25 -6.03
CA LEU A 178 -7.19 9.15 -5.68
C LEU A 178 -6.09 9.06 -6.76
N GLN A 179 -4.87 9.48 -6.46
CA GLN A 179 -3.75 9.41 -7.40
C GLN A 179 -3.19 7.98 -7.47
N PRO A 180 -3.05 7.39 -8.67
CA PRO A 180 -2.48 6.05 -8.81
C PRO A 180 -0.98 6.04 -8.44
N LEU A 181 -0.58 5.01 -7.70
CA LEU A 181 0.82 4.76 -7.32
C LEU A 181 1.54 4.02 -8.46
N ILE A 182 2.22 4.76 -9.34
CA ILE A 182 2.92 4.27 -10.52
C ILE A 182 4.43 4.55 -10.37
N PRO A 183 5.26 3.52 -10.13
CA PRO A 183 6.71 3.66 -10.08
C PRO A 183 7.28 4.31 -11.35
N GLY A 184 8.13 5.32 -11.18
CA GLY A 184 8.74 6.10 -12.26
C GLY A 184 7.90 7.27 -12.78
N ILE A 185 6.60 7.33 -12.45
CA ILE A 185 5.70 8.43 -12.85
C ILE A 185 5.21 9.22 -11.65
N THR A 186 4.65 8.55 -10.63
CA THR A 186 4.12 9.21 -9.43
C THR A 186 4.98 9.00 -8.19
N MET A 187 5.97 8.11 -8.27
CA MET A 187 6.95 7.87 -7.20
C MET A 187 8.30 7.44 -7.80
N PRO A 188 9.42 7.59 -7.07
CA PRO A 188 10.72 7.19 -7.60
C PRO A 188 10.82 5.67 -7.73
N LEU A 189 11.54 5.21 -8.76
CA LEU A 189 11.73 3.78 -9.04
C LEU A 189 12.48 3.05 -7.90
N SER A 190 13.27 3.77 -7.11
CA SER A 190 13.95 3.23 -5.93
C SER A 190 13.00 2.70 -4.85
N HIS A 191 11.72 3.10 -4.86
CA HIS A 191 10.71 2.61 -3.93
C HIS A 191 10.10 1.27 -4.37
N LEU A 192 10.33 0.82 -5.60
CA LEU A 192 9.74 -0.40 -6.16
C LEU A 192 10.01 -1.65 -5.29
N PRO A 193 11.23 -1.90 -4.77
CA PRO A 193 11.45 -3.07 -3.92
C PRO A 193 10.63 -3.05 -2.63
N ALA A 194 10.52 -1.89 -1.98
CA ALA A 194 9.72 -1.73 -0.76
C ALA A 194 8.21 -1.89 -1.05
N LEU A 195 7.75 -1.36 -2.18
CA LEU A 195 6.37 -1.49 -2.64
C LEU A 195 6.00 -2.96 -2.92
N LEU A 196 6.84 -3.67 -3.69
CA LEU A 196 6.63 -5.09 -4.01
C LEU A 196 6.64 -5.96 -2.75
N LEU A 197 7.59 -5.73 -1.84
CA LEU A 197 7.65 -6.46 -0.58
C LEU A 197 6.42 -6.20 0.29
N ALA A 198 5.98 -4.94 0.39
CA ALA A 198 4.77 -4.58 1.13
C ALA A 198 3.50 -5.15 0.50
N LEU A 199 3.43 -5.25 -0.83
CA LEU A 199 2.31 -5.86 -1.54
C LEU A 199 2.24 -7.35 -1.29
N VAL A 200 3.34 -8.08 -1.50
CA VAL A 200 3.41 -9.52 -1.23
C VAL A 200 3.08 -9.83 0.22
N PHE A 201 3.60 -9.04 1.16
CA PHE A 201 3.28 -9.19 2.57
C PHE A 201 1.77 -9.05 2.82
N ASN A 202 1.16 -7.97 2.36
CA ASN A 202 -0.27 -7.74 2.61
C ASN A 202 -1.17 -8.77 1.93
N GLN A 203 -0.79 -9.27 0.75
CA GLN A 203 -1.50 -10.34 0.06
C GLN A 203 -1.41 -11.66 0.83
N LEU A 204 -0.23 -12.03 1.35
CA LEU A 204 -0.10 -13.23 2.18
C LEU A 204 -0.97 -13.16 3.44
N VAL A 205 -1.04 -11.99 4.08
CA VAL A 205 -1.87 -11.76 5.27
C VAL A 205 -3.36 -11.81 4.94
N HIS A 206 -3.75 -11.28 3.78
CA HIS A 206 -5.10 -11.33 3.25
C HIS A 206 -5.55 -12.78 3.03
N GLU A 207 -4.77 -13.53 2.26
CA GLU A 207 -5.03 -14.93 1.95
C GLU A 207 -5.05 -15.84 3.17
N LEU A 208 -4.16 -15.58 4.13
CA LEU A 208 -4.19 -16.26 5.43
C LEU A 208 -5.53 -16.03 6.13
N GLY A 209 -6.15 -14.87 5.98
CA GLY A 209 -7.46 -14.58 6.52
C GLY A 209 -8.56 -15.45 5.94
N HIS A 210 -8.61 -15.63 4.62
CA HIS A 210 -9.53 -16.57 3.96
C HIS A 210 -9.31 -17.99 4.46
N ALA A 211 -8.06 -18.43 4.47
CA ALA A 211 -7.69 -19.79 4.87
C ALA A 211 -8.01 -20.09 6.35
N LEU A 212 -7.78 -19.13 7.26
CA LEU A 212 -8.14 -19.26 8.68
C LEU A 212 -9.65 -19.31 8.89
N SER A 213 -10.42 -18.51 8.15
CA SER A 213 -11.88 -18.55 8.25
C SER A 213 -12.44 -19.88 7.71
N ALA A 214 -11.92 -20.37 6.59
CA ALA A 214 -12.33 -21.65 6.03
C ALA A 214 -12.01 -22.82 6.98
N ALA A 215 -10.83 -22.79 7.61
CA ALA A 215 -10.43 -23.82 8.58
C ALA A 215 -11.32 -23.85 9.85
N LEU A 216 -11.98 -22.76 10.21
CA LEU A 216 -12.97 -22.73 11.31
C LEU A 216 -14.32 -23.39 10.94
N ASP A 217 -14.51 -23.73 9.67
CA ASP A 217 -15.61 -24.52 9.12
C ASP A 217 -15.13 -25.87 8.57
N ASP A 218 -13.96 -26.33 9.03
CA ASP A 218 -13.35 -27.60 8.63
C ASP A 218 -13.09 -27.71 7.11
N VAL A 219 -12.97 -26.58 6.41
CA VAL A 219 -12.59 -26.51 5.00
C VAL A 219 -11.10 -26.21 4.89
N GLN A 220 -10.37 -27.11 4.24
CA GLN A 220 -8.93 -26.96 4.02
C GLN A 220 -8.64 -26.30 2.67
N PRO A 221 -7.64 -25.41 2.60
CA PRO A 221 -7.16 -24.86 1.33
C PRO A 221 -6.48 -25.95 0.47
N SER A 222 -6.67 -25.89 -0.84
CA SER A 222 -6.10 -26.84 -1.80
C SER A 222 -4.73 -26.41 -2.31
N LYS A 223 -4.53 -25.12 -2.59
CA LYS A 223 -3.23 -24.52 -2.93
C LYS A 223 -3.27 -23.00 -2.75
N LEU A 224 -2.11 -22.42 -2.48
CA LEU A 224 -1.88 -20.98 -2.62
C LEU A 224 -1.34 -20.72 -4.04
N SER A 225 -1.88 -19.72 -4.72
CA SER A 225 -1.43 -19.29 -6.05
C SER A 225 -1.03 -17.82 -6.04
N LEU A 226 0.08 -17.50 -6.69
CA LEU A 226 0.53 -16.17 -7.04
C LEU A 226 0.50 -16.07 -8.55
N THR A 227 -0.36 -15.24 -9.10
CA THR A 227 -0.54 -15.07 -10.54
C THR A 227 -0.21 -13.64 -10.95
N LEU A 228 0.66 -13.49 -11.96
CA LEU A 228 0.98 -12.22 -12.60
C LEU A 228 0.31 -12.21 -13.98
N SER A 229 -0.81 -11.50 -14.10
CA SER A 229 -1.57 -11.36 -15.35
C SER A 229 -1.43 -9.96 -15.89
N TYR A 230 -0.89 -9.77 -17.10
CA TYR A 230 -0.70 -8.43 -17.69
C TYR A 230 0.02 -7.43 -16.74
N PHE A 231 1.05 -7.91 -16.03
CA PHE A 231 1.79 -7.17 -15.00
C PHE A 231 1.02 -6.80 -13.72
N VAL A 232 -0.23 -7.29 -13.57
CA VAL A 232 -1.00 -7.15 -12.33
C VAL A 232 -0.76 -8.39 -11.45
N PRO A 233 -0.05 -8.24 -10.31
CA PRO A 233 0.14 -9.34 -9.37
C PRO A 233 -1.15 -9.58 -8.58
N SER A 234 -1.54 -10.84 -8.47
CA SER A 234 -2.66 -11.32 -7.66
C SER A 234 -2.21 -12.53 -6.86
N MET A 235 -2.68 -12.65 -5.63
CA MET A 235 -2.57 -13.88 -4.85
C MET A 235 -3.98 -14.43 -4.63
N ALA A 236 -4.11 -15.75 -4.51
CA ALA A 236 -5.38 -16.39 -4.19
C ALA A 236 -5.15 -17.75 -3.51
N VAL A 237 -5.91 -18.02 -2.46
CA VAL A 237 -6.08 -19.35 -1.88
C VAL A 237 -7.25 -20.04 -2.56
N GLU A 238 -6.96 -21.18 -3.17
CA GLU A 238 -7.98 -22.02 -3.76
C GLU A 238 -8.54 -23.02 -2.74
N PHE A 239 -9.82 -23.32 -2.87
CA PHE A 239 -10.54 -24.29 -2.03
C PHE A 239 -11.13 -25.40 -2.90
N GLY A 240 -11.36 -26.57 -2.29
CA GLY A 240 -12.11 -27.65 -2.95
C GLY A 240 -13.60 -27.32 -3.06
N SER A 241 -14.34 -28.20 -3.74
CA SER A 241 -15.80 -28.09 -3.92
C SER A 241 -16.61 -28.13 -2.62
N SER A 242 -15.98 -28.47 -1.48
CA SER A 242 -16.63 -28.43 -0.16
C SER A 242 -17.12 -27.02 0.23
N ILE A 243 -16.47 -25.96 -0.28
CA ILE A 243 -16.86 -24.57 0.00
C ILE A 243 -18.25 -24.24 -0.58
N ASP A 244 -18.66 -24.90 -1.66
CA ASP A 244 -19.96 -24.65 -2.31
C ASP A 244 -21.14 -25.13 -1.48
N ASN A 245 -20.91 -26.09 -0.57
CA ASN A 245 -21.92 -26.64 0.33
C ASN A 245 -22.08 -25.86 1.63
N LEU A 246 -21.23 -24.86 1.87
CA LEU A 246 -21.28 -24.06 3.10
C LEU A 246 -22.51 -23.15 3.14
N ASP A 247 -22.99 -22.90 4.37
CA ASP A 247 -24.04 -21.93 4.63
C ASP A 247 -23.67 -20.53 4.11
N PRO A 248 -24.65 -19.73 3.66
CA PRO A 248 -24.38 -18.36 3.19
C PRO A 248 -23.64 -17.50 4.21
N ASN A 249 -23.88 -17.69 5.51
CA ASN A 249 -23.13 -17.01 6.59
C ASN A 249 -21.65 -17.37 6.59
N ALA A 250 -21.32 -18.66 6.42
CA ALA A 250 -19.94 -19.11 6.38
C ALA A 250 -19.22 -18.57 5.13
N LYS A 251 -19.91 -18.55 3.98
CA LYS A 251 -19.38 -17.95 2.75
C LYS A 251 -19.16 -16.45 2.89
N MET A 252 -20.09 -15.70 3.49
CA MET A 252 -19.89 -14.28 3.80
C MET A 252 -18.69 -14.08 4.74
N ARG A 253 -18.55 -14.93 5.76
CA ARG A 253 -17.44 -14.90 6.71
C ARG A 253 -16.08 -15.14 6.04
N ILE A 254 -16.00 -16.13 5.15
CA ILE A 254 -14.79 -16.41 4.38
C ILE A 254 -14.47 -15.24 3.44
N ALA A 255 -15.46 -14.70 2.73
CA ALA A 255 -15.24 -13.55 1.84
C ALA A 255 -14.72 -12.32 2.60
N ILE A 256 -15.27 -12.01 3.79
CA ILE A 256 -14.85 -10.82 4.55
C ILE A 256 -13.54 -11.00 5.32
N SER A 257 -13.10 -12.24 5.56
CA SER A 257 -11.97 -12.47 6.46
C SER A 257 -10.64 -11.94 5.88
N GLY A 258 -10.39 -12.06 4.58
CA GLY A 258 -9.20 -11.49 3.93
C GLY A 258 -9.08 -9.97 4.13
N PRO A 259 -10.08 -9.17 3.68
CA PRO A 259 -10.08 -7.73 3.87
C PRO A 259 -9.90 -7.33 5.34
N VAL A 260 -10.55 -8.02 6.27
CA VAL A 260 -10.45 -7.75 7.71
C VAL A 260 -9.03 -7.96 8.24
N HIS A 261 -8.26 -8.93 7.72
CA HIS A 261 -6.86 -9.09 8.12
C HIS A 261 -5.99 -7.93 7.66
N ASN A 262 -6.24 -7.37 6.47
CA ASN A 262 -5.56 -6.13 6.08
C ASN A 262 -5.98 -4.95 6.96
N LEU A 263 -7.26 -4.84 7.34
CA LEU A 263 -7.69 -3.80 8.27
C LEU A 263 -7.04 -3.95 9.66
N ILE A 264 -6.94 -5.17 10.18
CA ILE A 264 -6.25 -5.46 11.45
C ILE A 264 -4.77 -5.11 11.34
N THR A 265 -4.13 -5.45 10.21
CA THR A 265 -2.73 -5.08 9.93
C THR A 265 -2.57 -3.57 9.96
N TRP A 266 -3.41 -2.83 9.23
CA TRP A 266 -3.42 -1.38 9.24
C TRP A 266 -3.60 -0.81 10.65
N LEU A 267 -4.59 -1.29 11.40
CA LEU A 267 -4.90 -0.82 12.75
C LEU A 267 -3.74 -1.09 13.72
N THR A 268 -3.10 -2.25 13.59
CA THR A 268 -1.92 -2.62 14.40
C THR A 268 -0.76 -1.68 14.12
N LEU A 269 -0.46 -1.40 12.85
CA LEU A 269 0.63 -0.50 12.47
C LEU A 269 0.31 0.95 12.82
N TRP A 270 -0.96 1.36 12.73
CA TRP A 270 -1.44 2.64 13.20
C TRP A 270 -1.20 2.78 14.71
N LEU A 271 -1.69 1.83 15.52
CA LEU A 271 -1.46 1.81 16.97
C LEU A 271 0.03 1.81 17.34
N LEU A 272 0.85 1.05 16.60
CA LEU A 272 2.30 1.02 16.81
C LEU A 272 2.95 2.38 16.53
N ALA A 273 2.51 3.10 15.50
CA ALA A 273 2.97 4.46 15.24
C ALA A 273 2.61 5.44 16.37
N PHE A 274 1.43 5.32 16.98
CA PHE A 274 1.00 6.16 18.11
C PHE A 274 1.62 5.77 19.46
N SER A 275 2.05 4.52 19.62
CA SER A 275 2.61 4.03 20.89
C SER A 275 3.97 4.65 21.27
N GLY A 276 4.61 5.41 20.38
CA GLY A 276 5.94 5.98 20.60
C GLY A 276 7.07 4.96 20.54
N LEU A 277 6.80 3.66 20.36
CA LEU A 277 7.82 2.61 20.20
C LEU A 277 8.77 2.88 19.02
N THR A 278 8.29 3.59 18.00
CA THR A 278 9.11 4.02 16.86
C THR A 278 10.23 4.98 17.27
N SER A 279 10.07 5.76 18.34
CA SER A 279 11.08 6.72 18.83
C SER A 279 12.43 6.07 19.17
N MET A 280 12.45 4.76 19.48
CA MET A 280 13.69 4.03 19.75
C MET A 280 14.66 4.05 18.56
N PHE A 281 14.14 4.14 17.33
CA PHE A 281 14.89 4.11 16.08
C PHE A 281 15.33 5.51 15.60
N TRP A 282 14.79 6.56 16.21
CA TRP A 282 15.03 7.96 15.83
C TRP A 282 15.82 8.69 16.92
N ILE A 283 16.53 9.75 16.52
CA ILE A 283 17.23 10.65 17.45
C ILE A 283 17.05 12.09 17.00
N ASP A 284 16.69 12.97 17.93
CA ASP A 284 16.60 14.41 17.70
C ASP A 284 18.01 15.00 17.48
N ARG A 285 18.26 15.57 16.30
CA ARG A 285 19.48 16.34 16.00
C ARG A 285 19.19 17.80 15.65
N SER A 286 18.06 18.33 16.11
CA SER A 286 17.67 19.74 15.93
C SER A 286 18.72 20.74 16.43
N TYR A 287 19.56 20.36 17.40
CA TYR A 287 20.66 21.21 17.86
C TYR A 287 21.71 21.49 16.77
N GLN A 288 21.82 20.65 15.74
CA GLN A 288 22.80 20.81 14.65
C GLN A 288 22.26 21.62 13.46
N GLY A 289 20.94 21.70 13.29
CA GLY A 289 20.28 22.28 12.13
C GLY A 289 18.97 21.57 11.77
N ALA A 290 18.47 21.83 10.57
CA ALA A 290 17.28 21.18 10.02
C ALA A 290 17.66 19.90 9.27
N ILE A 291 17.01 18.77 9.55
CA ILE A 291 17.39 17.46 8.98
C ILE A 291 16.55 17.17 7.75
N VAL A 292 17.18 16.84 6.63
CA VAL A 292 16.49 16.44 5.40
C VAL A 292 15.74 15.12 5.62
N GLN A 293 14.42 15.14 5.47
CA GLN A 293 13.54 13.98 5.65
C GLN A 293 13.23 13.30 4.34
N ASP A 294 12.76 14.10 3.38
CA ASP A 294 12.30 13.66 2.07
C ASP A 294 12.55 14.77 1.05
N ILE A 295 12.77 14.39 -0.19
CA ILE A 295 13.06 15.32 -1.29
C ILE A 295 12.18 14.91 -2.45
N LEU A 296 11.54 15.89 -3.09
CA LEU A 296 10.78 15.64 -4.30
C LEU A 296 11.70 15.06 -5.37
N TRP A 297 11.44 13.83 -5.79
CA TRP A 297 12.34 13.07 -6.66
C TRP A 297 12.46 13.62 -8.08
N THR A 298 11.50 14.43 -8.54
CA THR A 298 11.55 15.15 -9.81
C THR A 298 12.31 16.47 -9.73
N SER A 299 12.62 16.96 -8.53
CA SER A 299 13.32 18.23 -8.33
C SER A 299 14.80 18.10 -8.70
N PRO A 300 15.43 19.13 -9.30
CA PRO A 300 16.89 19.19 -9.49
C PRO A 300 17.68 19.02 -8.18
N LEU A 301 17.08 19.41 -7.04
CA LEU A 301 17.67 19.29 -5.70
C LEU A 301 17.88 17.82 -5.27
N SER A 302 17.16 16.86 -5.86
CA SER A 302 17.27 15.43 -5.53
C SER A 302 18.67 14.85 -5.76
N GLN A 303 19.46 15.44 -6.66
CA GLN A 303 20.84 15.01 -6.93
C GLN A 303 21.84 15.58 -5.91
N HIS A 304 21.46 16.65 -5.20
CA HIS A 304 22.34 17.41 -4.32
C HIS A 304 22.05 17.18 -2.84
N PHE A 305 20.88 16.65 -2.48
CA PHE A 305 20.52 16.32 -1.10
C PHE A 305 20.33 14.82 -0.91
N LYS A 306 20.64 14.33 0.28
CA LYS A 306 20.32 12.98 0.72
C LYS A 306 19.52 13.02 2.02
N PRO A 307 18.58 12.09 2.23
CA PRO A 307 17.92 11.94 3.53
C PRO A 307 18.93 11.78 4.67
N ASP A 308 18.59 12.29 5.85
CA ASP A 308 19.42 12.37 7.07
C ASP A 308 20.63 13.34 7.01
N GLU A 309 20.81 14.10 5.94
CA GLU A 309 21.76 15.22 5.94
C GLU A 309 21.25 16.41 6.76
N VAL A 310 22.17 17.19 7.33
CA VAL A 310 21.83 18.33 8.18
C VAL A 310 22.06 19.62 7.42
N ILE A 311 21.00 20.40 7.23
CA ILE A 311 21.07 21.76 6.72
C ILE A 311 21.40 22.68 7.89
N THR A 312 22.54 23.34 7.79
CA THR A 312 23.08 24.15 8.89
C THR A 312 22.81 25.63 8.70
N HIS A 313 22.81 26.11 7.45
CA HIS A 313 22.62 27.53 7.13
C HIS A 313 21.81 27.71 5.84
N LEU A 314 21.04 28.79 5.80
CA LEU A 314 20.45 29.37 4.59
C LEU A 314 21.08 30.75 4.41
N ASN A 315 21.82 30.95 3.32
CA ASN A 315 22.72 32.08 3.16
C ASN A 315 23.61 32.22 4.41
N ASP A 316 23.56 33.36 5.11
CA ASP A 316 24.33 33.61 6.33
C ASP A 316 23.50 33.36 7.61
N ILE A 317 22.28 32.84 7.48
CA ILE A 317 21.36 32.59 8.61
C ILE A 317 21.57 31.17 9.15
N PRO A 318 22.00 31.00 10.41
CA PRO A 318 22.15 29.69 11.02
C PRO A 318 20.79 29.07 11.39
N LEU A 319 20.59 27.83 10.94
CA LEU A 319 19.43 27.00 11.30
C LEU A 319 19.62 26.23 12.61
N SER A 320 20.72 26.40 13.32
CA SER A 320 20.90 25.79 14.64
C SER A 320 19.79 26.23 15.61
N ARG A 321 19.42 25.32 16.51
CA ARG A 321 18.34 25.55 17.47
C ARG A 321 18.64 26.80 18.32
N SER A 322 17.74 27.77 18.27
CA SER A 322 17.71 28.90 19.21
C SER A 322 16.67 28.60 20.30
N ALA A 323 16.77 29.25 21.46
CA ALA A 323 15.88 29.00 22.59
C ALA A 323 14.37 29.21 22.27
N LEU A 324 14.06 30.06 21.28
CA LEU A 324 12.71 30.52 20.96
C LEU A 324 12.12 29.92 19.67
N VAL A 325 12.93 29.43 18.74
CA VAL A 325 12.48 29.05 17.39
C VAL A 325 13.17 27.78 16.93
N SER A 326 12.39 26.82 16.41
CA SER A 326 12.92 25.54 15.95
C SER A 326 13.61 25.66 14.58
N PRO A 327 14.60 24.81 14.26
CA PRO A 327 15.26 24.81 12.94
C PRO A 327 14.29 24.70 11.76
N THR A 328 13.22 23.93 11.93
CA THR A 328 12.17 23.72 10.92
C THR A 328 11.32 24.96 10.71
N GLU A 329 11.05 25.73 11.77
CA GLU A 329 10.35 27.02 11.65
C GLU A 329 11.24 28.07 10.98
N LYS A 330 12.53 28.12 11.31
CA LYS A 330 13.50 29.02 10.63
C LYS A 330 13.60 28.71 9.13
N TRP A 331 13.65 27.42 8.79
CA TRP A 331 13.62 26.95 7.41
C TRP A 331 12.35 27.43 6.69
N ALA A 332 11.17 27.17 7.26
CA ALA A 332 9.90 27.53 6.62
C ALA A 332 9.69 29.04 6.52
N SER A 333 9.98 29.77 7.59
CA SER A 333 9.78 31.23 7.63
C SER A 333 10.71 31.96 6.67
N TYR A 334 11.99 31.59 6.57
CA TYR A 334 12.92 32.25 5.67
C TYR A 334 12.62 31.97 4.18
N LEU A 335 12.25 30.73 3.85
CA LEU A 335 11.95 30.36 2.47
C LEU A 335 10.59 30.86 1.98
N ALA A 336 9.65 31.12 2.89
CA ALA A 336 8.34 31.68 2.57
C ALA A 336 8.31 33.21 2.70
N SER A 337 9.40 33.84 3.14
CA SER A 337 9.45 35.29 3.31
C SER A 337 10.05 36.00 2.10
N ASP A 338 9.45 37.13 1.73
CA ASP A 338 9.98 38.07 0.73
C ASP A 338 11.09 38.98 1.29
N THR A 339 11.71 38.61 2.42
CA THR A 339 12.78 39.43 3.00
C THR A 339 13.99 39.41 2.08
N ALA A 340 14.29 40.57 1.51
CA ALA A 340 15.52 40.84 0.77
C ALA A 340 16.73 40.48 1.63
N ASP A 341 17.76 39.92 0.99
CA ASP A 341 19.02 39.63 1.67
C ASP A 341 19.69 40.93 2.13
N ASP A 342 20.48 40.85 3.20
CA ASP A 342 21.15 42.01 3.78
C ASP A 342 22.13 42.64 2.76
N THR A 343 21.69 43.74 2.15
CA THR A 343 22.42 44.46 1.12
C THR A 343 23.69 45.11 1.66
N THR A 344 23.91 45.19 2.97
CA THR A 344 25.15 45.75 3.55
C THR A 344 26.30 44.76 3.58
N ARG A 345 26.06 43.50 3.15
CA ARG A 345 27.03 42.41 3.20
C ARG A 345 27.44 41.95 1.81
N GLY A 346 28.65 41.43 1.71
CA GLY A 346 29.20 40.89 0.48
C GLY A 346 30.53 40.18 0.69
N TRP A 347 31.28 40.04 -0.40
CA TRP A 347 32.60 39.44 -0.40
C TRP A 347 33.62 40.39 -0.99
N CYS A 348 34.78 40.47 -0.36
CA CYS A 348 35.89 41.26 -0.86
C CYS A 348 36.66 40.51 -1.94
N VAL A 349 36.66 41.04 -3.15
CA VAL A 349 37.44 40.52 -4.29
C VAL A 349 38.44 41.57 -4.75
N ASN A 350 39.53 41.14 -5.39
CA ASN A 350 40.50 42.08 -5.93
C ASN A 350 39.84 42.96 -7.01
N ALA A 351 39.95 44.28 -6.85
CA ALA A 351 39.27 45.24 -7.72
C ALA A 351 39.70 45.12 -9.18
N VAL A 352 41.00 44.93 -9.45
CA VAL A 352 41.52 44.79 -10.82
C VAL A 352 41.01 43.51 -11.47
N SER A 353 41.03 42.40 -10.74
CA SER A 353 40.50 41.11 -11.22
C SER A 353 39.00 41.20 -11.50
N PHE A 354 38.21 41.80 -10.62
CA PHE A 354 36.76 41.92 -10.80
C PHE A 354 36.39 42.83 -11.97
N LEU A 355 37.01 44.01 -12.09
CA LEU A 355 36.71 44.95 -13.16
C LEU A 355 37.08 44.42 -14.55
N SER A 356 38.06 43.50 -14.62
CA SER A 356 38.46 42.80 -15.85
C SER A 356 37.48 41.73 -16.33
N LEU A 357 36.49 41.36 -15.51
CA LEU A 357 35.49 40.36 -15.87
C LEU A 357 34.53 40.88 -16.96
N PRO A 358 33.87 39.98 -17.70
CA PRO A 358 32.89 40.37 -18.71
C PRO A 358 31.71 41.13 -18.09
N PRO A 359 31.17 42.14 -18.79
CA PRO A 359 29.90 42.77 -18.43
C PRO A 359 28.72 41.84 -18.75
N LEU A 360 27.53 42.21 -18.26
CA LEU A 360 26.27 41.56 -18.61
C LEU A 360 25.91 41.70 -20.10
N PRO A 361 25.13 40.77 -20.68
CA PRO A 361 24.54 39.58 -20.04
C PRO A 361 25.55 38.42 -19.89
N CYS A 362 25.44 37.65 -18.81
CA CYS A 362 26.32 36.51 -18.50
C CYS A 362 26.15 35.29 -19.43
N ASN A 363 25.41 35.46 -20.53
CA ASN A 363 25.07 34.45 -21.53
C ASN A 363 25.67 34.77 -22.92
N ALA A 364 26.61 35.71 -23.01
CA ALA A 364 27.21 36.08 -24.30
C ALA A 364 28.18 34.98 -24.77
N SER A 365 27.76 34.28 -25.84
CA SER A 365 28.47 33.22 -26.57
C SER A 365 29.76 33.72 -27.22
N THR A 366 30.79 33.98 -26.42
CA THR A 366 32.16 34.17 -26.90
C THR A 366 33.06 33.13 -26.25
N LYS A 367 33.26 32.03 -26.99
CA LYS A 367 34.33 31.02 -26.87
C LYS A 367 34.98 30.90 -25.48
N GLY A 368 34.30 30.25 -24.53
CA GLY A 368 34.95 29.78 -23.30
C GLY A 368 34.12 29.74 -22.02
N TRP A 369 32.87 30.23 -22.01
CA TRP A 369 32.09 30.34 -20.77
C TRP A 369 31.23 29.10 -20.51
N ARG A 370 31.19 28.69 -19.23
CA ARG A 370 30.41 27.55 -18.74
C ARG A 370 28.99 28.01 -18.39
N GLU A 371 27.99 27.19 -18.70
CA GLU A 371 26.61 27.34 -18.18
C GLU A 371 26.64 27.62 -16.67
N GLY A 372 25.80 28.56 -16.20
CA GLY A 372 25.64 28.87 -14.77
C GLY A 372 26.47 30.04 -14.22
N SER A 373 26.92 30.99 -15.05
CA SER A 373 27.59 32.20 -14.57
C SER A 373 26.62 33.15 -13.86
N ILE A 374 27.03 33.68 -12.71
CA ILE A 374 26.21 34.54 -11.84
C ILE A 374 26.60 36.01 -12.05
N ALA A 375 25.61 36.89 -12.08
CA ALA A 375 25.82 38.33 -12.11
C ALA A 375 26.14 38.86 -10.70
N PHE A 376 27.24 39.60 -10.57
CA PHE A 376 27.65 40.28 -9.35
C PHE A 376 27.68 41.78 -9.56
N ILE A 377 27.37 42.52 -8.49
CA ILE A 377 27.43 43.98 -8.43
C ILE A 377 28.33 44.43 -7.29
N THR A 378 28.96 45.59 -7.46
CA THR A 378 29.75 46.26 -6.42
C THR A 378 28.83 46.88 -5.38
N ASN A 379 29.12 46.64 -4.10
CA ASN A 379 28.38 47.19 -2.99
C ASN A 379 29.19 48.35 -2.38
N GLU A 380 28.91 49.58 -2.81
CA GLU A 380 29.59 50.78 -2.32
C GLU A 380 28.66 51.53 -1.35
N PHE A 381 29.09 51.61 -0.09
CA PHE A 381 28.55 52.50 0.92
C PHE A 381 29.68 53.48 1.29
N ASP A 382 29.43 54.77 1.10
CA ASP A 382 30.36 55.92 1.21
C ASP A 382 31.37 56.12 0.07
N ASP A 383 31.03 56.99 -0.89
CA ASP A 383 31.72 58.29 -1.03
C ASP A 383 30.93 59.25 -1.93
N ALA A 384 31.06 60.56 -1.69
CA ALA A 384 30.30 61.65 -2.33
C ALA A 384 30.48 61.81 -3.86
N ASP A 385 31.22 60.90 -4.49
CA ASP A 385 31.36 60.74 -5.94
C ASP A 385 30.82 59.37 -6.32
N ALA A 386 29.51 59.28 -6.60
CA ALA A 386 28.82 58.05 -7.00
C ALA A 386 29.49 57.42 -8.23
N LYS A 387 30.46 56.52 -7.99
CA LYS A 387 30.93 55.60 -9.01
C LYS A 387 29.77 54.66 -9.32
N LYS A 388 29.53 54.48 -10.60
CA LYS A 388 28.41 53.69 -11.13
C LYS A 388 28.55 52.25 -10.63
N GLU A 389 27.46 51.63 -10.17
CA GLU A 389 27.45 50.21 -9.84
C GLU A 389 28.01 49.40 -11.02
N GLU A 390 29.12 48.71 -10.81
CA GLU A 390 29.77 47.91 -11.84
C GLU A 390 29.24 46.49 -11.79
N GLU A 391 28.62 46.06 -12.88
CA GLU A 391 28.00 44.73 -12.98
C GLU A 391 28.89 43.80 -13.80
N LYS A 392 29.28 42.67 -13.21
CA LYS A 392 30.22 41.73 -13.81
C LYS A 392 29.75 40.30 -13.67
N CYS A 393 30.10 39.48 -14.64
CA CYS A 393 29.77 38.07 -14.64
C CYS A 393 30.91 37.25 -14.03
N LEU A 394 30.58 36.47 -13.00
CA LEU A 394 31.52 35.57 -12.34
C LEU A 394 30.94 34.15 -12.40
N ALA A 395 31.72 33.21 -12.92
CA ALA A 395 31.38 31.80 -12.81
C ALA A 395 31.24 31.41 -11.33
N PRO A 396 30.43 30.39 -10.96
CA PRO A 396 30.25 29.97 -9.57
C PRO A 396 31.62 29.79 -8.90
N HIS A 397 31.96 30.75 -8.06
CA HIS A 397 33.28 30.87 -7.48
C HIS A 397 33.21 30.32 -6.05
N PRO A 398 34.26 29.62 -5.55
CA PRO A 398 34.34 29.16 -4.15
C PRO A 398 34.16 30.27 -3.09
N ILE A 399 34.03 31.53 -3.52
CA ILE A 399 33.74 32.66 -2.64
C ILE A 399 32.33 32.57 -2.05
N LEU A 400 31.39 31.90 -2.74
CA LEU A 400 30.03 31.70 -2.23
C LEU A 400 29.97 30.60 -1.15
N ASP A 401 31.01 29.77 -1.01
CA ASP A 401 31.07 28.73 0.03
C ASP A 401 31.28 29.33 1.44
N ILE A 402 31.92 30.52 1.49
CA ILE A 402 32.20 31.24 2.73
C ILE A 402 31.10 32.24 3.08
N PRO A 403 30.86 32.51 4.38
CA PRO A 403 29.86 33.50 4.79
C PRO A 403 30.24 34.90 4.29
N SER A 404 29.23 35.71 3.96
CA SER A 404 29.43 37.11 3.60
C SER A 404 29.99 37.89 4.81
N LYS A 405 30.68 38.99 4.54
CA LYS A 405 31.17 39.93 5.56
C LYS A 405 30.49 41.29 5.36
N GLY A 406 30.45 42.10 6.41
CA GLY A 406 30.01 43.49 6.27
C GLY A 406 30.96 44.24 5.33
N CYS A 407 30.39 45.00 4.39
CA CYS A 407 31.14 45.98 3.61
C CYS A 407 31.27 47.28 4.46
N PRO A 408 32.30 48.12 4.26
CA PRO A 408 33.32 48.09 3.21
C PRO A 408 34.49 47.11 3.47
N CYS A 409 35.29 46.87 2.42
CA CYS A 409 36.48 46.03 2.50
C CYS A 409 37.67 46.76 3.16
N PRO A 410 38.69 46.03 3.67
CA PRO A 410 39.77 46.64 4.47
C PRO A 410 40.68 47.63 3.73
N ASP A 411 40.95 47.41 2.44
CA ASP A 411 41.82 48.27 1.62
C ASP A 411 41.14 48.60 0.27
N HIS A 412 41.53 49.72 -0.35
CA HIS A 412 41.12 50.13 -1.71
C HIS A 412 41.47 49.15 -2.85
N ARG A 413 42.32 48.15 -2.59
CA ARG A 413 42.63 47.06 -3.54
C ARG A 413 41.50 46.05 -3.67
N TRP A 414 40.56 46.07 -2.73
CA TRP A 414 39.44 45.15 -2.64
C TRP A 414 38.15 45.92 -2.88
N VAL A 415 37.27 45.32 -3.67
CA VAL A 415 35.91 45.82 -3.87
C VAL A 415 34.95 44.82 -3.25
N CYS A 416 33.93 45.31 -2.55
CA CYS A 416 32.89 44.46 -1.99
C CYS A 416 31.91 44.10 -3.10
N VAL A 417 31.67 42.82 -3.34
CA VAL A 417 30.75 42.34 -4.38
C VAL A 417 29.67 41.46 -3.79
N ARG A 418 28.48 41.49 -4.40
CA ARG A 418 27.36 40.63 -4.04
C ARG A 418 26.61 40.17 -5.30
N PRO A 419 25.93 39.00 -5.28
CA PRO A 419 25.05 38.61 -6.37
C PRO A 419 23.98 39.67 -6.62
N LYS A 420 23.68 39.92 -7.90
CA LYS A 420 22.64 40.86 -8.32
C LYS A 420 21.23 40.31 -8.04
N SER A 421 21.04 39.01 -8.28
CA SER A 421 19.77 38.34 -8.03
C SER A 421 19.65 37.94 -6.57
N GLU A 422 18.55 38.32 -5.91
CA GLU A 422 18.18 37.86 -4.57
C GLU A 422 17.62 36.42 -4.57
N GLU A 423 17.40 35.87 -5.77
CA GLU A 423 16.94 34.49 -6.02
C GLU A 423 18.07 33.46 -5.85
N ILE A 424 19.31 33.91 -5.65
CA ILE A 424 20.45 33.01 -5.41
C ILE A 424 20.49 32.64 -3.93
N LEU A 425 20.05 31.42 -3.64
CA LEU A 425 20.04 30.85 -2.31
C LEU A 425 21.24 29.92 -2.10
N ARG A 426 21.99 30.13 -1.02
CA ARG A 426 23.10 29.28 -0.60
C ARG A 426 22.66 28.37 0.54
N ILE A 427 22.57 27.07 0.28
CA ILE A 427 22.15 26.08 1.27
C ILE A 427 23.38 25.32 1.75
N ARG A 428 23.80 25.54 3.01
CA ARG A 428 24.94 24.81 3.59
C ARG A 428 24.47 23.49 4.19
N VAL A 429 25.01 22.40 3.68
CA VAL A 429 24.65 21.03 4.05
C VAL A 429 25.84 20.31 4.63
N ARG A 430 25.62 19.65 5.77
CA ARG A 430 26.59 18.75 6.41
C ARG A 430 26.18 17.31 6.13
N GLY A 431 27.03 16.59 5.40
CA GLY A 431 26.84 15.18 5.10
C GLY A 431 27.13 14.26 6.29
N SER A 432 26.85 12.97 6.13
CA SER A 432 27.01 11.93 7.16
C SER A 432 28.44 11.84 7.74
N TRP A 433 29.46 12.15 6.91
CA TRP A 433 30.88 12.12 7.29
C TRP A 433 31.40 13.47 7.83
N GLY A 434 30.50 14.41 8.16
CA GLY A 434 30.86 15.74 8.65
C GLY A 434 31.38 16.70 7.57
N ARG A 435 31.46 16.27 6.31
CA ARG A 435 31.84 17.15 5.19
C ARG A 435 30.73 18.16 4.94
N GLU A 436 31.09 19.43 4.99
CA GLU A 436 30.20 20.53 4.62
C GLU A 436 30.35 20.84 3.14
N ARG A 437 29.22 21.16 2.50
CA ARG A 437 29.16 21.64 1.12
C ARG A 437 28.07 22.70 1.02
N VAL A 438 28.23 23.61 0.07
CA VAL A 438 27.19 24.60 -0.24
C VAL A 438 26.52 24.19 -1.55
N VAL A 439 25.20 24.13 -1.52
CA VAL A 439 24.36 23.94 -2.71
C VAL A 439 23.84 25.33 -3.08
N LEU A 440 24.14 25.76 -4.31
CA LEU A 440 23.61 27.00 -4.86
C LEU A 440 22.30 26.69 -5.58
N TRP A 441 21.26 27.43 -5.25
CA TRP A 441 19.97 27.39 -5.92
C TRP A 441 19.72 28.75 -6.57
N ASP A 442 19.28 28.73 -7.83
CA ASP A 442 18.94 29.91 -8.61
C ASP A 442 17.45 29.79 -8.98
N GLY A 443 16.61 30.55 -8.30
CA GLY A 443 15.15 30.52 -8.47
C GLY A 443 14.41 30.86 -7.19
N ASP A 444 13.09 30.67 -7.20
CA ASP A 444 12.25 31.01 -6.06
C ASP A 444 12.59 30.16 -4.82
N ARG A 445 12.62 30.82 -3.66
CA ARG A 445 12.85 30.19 -2.35
C ARG A 445 11.68 29.30 -1.96
N GLU A 446 10.46 29.66 -2.37
CA GLU A 446 9.26 28.87 -2.09
C GLU A 446 9.32 27.49 -2.79
N GLU A 447 9.96 27.43 -3.96
CA GLU A 447 10.17 26.17 -4.68
C GLU A 447 11.04 25.20 -3.87
N VAL A 448 12.09 25.70 -3.21
CA VAL A 448 12.94 24.90 -2.30
C VAL A 448 12.13 24.38 -1.12
N LEU A 449 11.26 25.22 -0.55
CA LEU A 449 10.38 24.85 0.56
C LEU A 449 9.41 23.72 0.16
N ARG A 450 8.88 23.77 -1.06
CA ARG A 450 8.00 22.72 -1.62
C ARG A 450 8.77 21.43 -1.91
N HIS A 451 10.00 21.53 -2.40
CA HIS A 451 10.78 20.40 -2.88
C HIS A 451 11.55 19.66 -1.78
N VAL A 452 11.93 20.31 -0.68
CA VAL A 452 12.74 19.70 0.38
C VAL A 452 11.98 19.73 1.70
N ARG A 453 11.62 18.55 2.19
CA ARG A 453 11.02 18.41 3.52
C ARG A 453 12.10 18.24 4.57
N VAL A 454 12.07 19.10 5.58
CA VAL A 454 12.97 19.03 6.73
C VAL A 454 12.24 18.62 8.01
N GLY A 455 13.00 18.14 8.99
CA GLY A 455 12.51 17.69 10.28
C GLY A 455 13.58 17.79 11.37
N LYS A 456 13.28 17.22 12.54
CA LYS A 456 14.15 17.28 13.74
C LYS A 456 14.88 15.97 14.01
N GLU A 457 14.40 14.86 13.44
CA GLU A 457 14.87 13.52 13.77
C GLU A 457 15.65 12.86 12.63
N SER A 458 16.70 12.12 12.98
CA SER A 458 17.46 11.26 12.05
C SER A 458 17.48 9.81 12.56
N GLY A 459 17.77 8.84 11.69
CA GLY A 459 17.95 7.46 12.14
C GLY A 459 19.10 7.31 13.14
N ARG A 460 18.91 6.51 14.19
CA ARG A 460 19.81 6.47 15.36
C ARG A 460 21.15 5.74 15.12
N TRP A 461 21.12 4.47 14.71
CA TRP A 461 22.32 3.62 14.56
C TRP A 461 22.60 3.18 13.12
N TRP A 462 21.54 3.03 12.32
CA TRP A 462 21.64 2.68 10.91
C TRP A 462 20.66 3.56 10.13
N THR A 463 21.09 4.78 9.79
CA THR A 463 20.26 5.80 9.13
C THR A 463 19.54 5.25 7.90
N GLY A 464 20.29 4.68 6.96
CA GLY A 464 19.75 4.09 5.73
C GLY A 464 18.74 2.96 5.99
N GLY A 465 19.02 2.05 6.93
CA GLY A 465 18.10 0.94 7.22
C GLY A 465 16.87 1.37 8.00
N VAL A 466 16.98 2.33 8.93
CA VAL A 466 15.82 2.92 9.62
C VAL A 466 14.91 3.62 8.62
N ARG A 467 15.48 4.37 7.67
CA ARG A 467 14.74 5.02 6.58
C ARG A 467 14.07 4.00 5.66
N ALA A 468 14.79 2.98 5.22
CA ALA A 468 14.25 1.91 4.38
C ALA A 468 13.13 1.13 5.10
N GLY A 469 13.31 0.84 6.40
CA GLY A 469 12.31 0.20 7.24
C GLY A 469 11.07 1.08 7.45
N ALA A 470 11.25 2.37 7.69
CA ALA A 470 10.15 3.33 7.79
C ALA A 470 9.37 3.45 6.47
N LEU A 471 10.07 3.44 5.34
CA LEU A 471 9.46 3.43 4.02
C LEU A 471 8.65 2.14 3.78
N LEU A 472 9.22 0.98 4.09
CA LEU A 472 8.51 -0.31 4.02
C LEU A 472 7.27 -0.30 4.92
N PHE A 473 7.40 0.17 6.16
CA PHE A 473 6.29 0.28 7.11
C PHE A 473 5.16 1.17 6.59
N LYS A 474 5.51 2.32 5.99
CA LYS A 474 4.56 3.23 5.33
C LYS A 474 3.82 2.52 4.21
N TYR A 475 4.52 1.75 3.36
CA TYR A 475 3.88 1.01 2.28
C TYR A 475 3.02 -0.15 2.78
N ILE A 476 3.47 -0.93 3.76
CA ILE A 476 2.66 -2.00 4.36
C ILE A 476 1.35 -1.41 4.88
N LYS A 477 1.41 -0.34 5.67
CA LYS A 477 0.22 0.34 6.21
C LYS A 477 -0.70 0.83 5.09
N THR A 478 -0.17 1.54 4.10
CA THR A 478 -0.96 2.14 3.01
C THR A 478 -1.63 1.08 2.13
N ILE A 479 -0.88 0.04 1.74
CA ILE A 479 -1.39 -1.07 0.94
C ILE A 479 -2.41 -1.89 1.74
N ALA A 480 -2.19 -2.13 3.03
CA ALA A 480 -3.15 -2.83 3.89
C ALA A 480 -4.53 -2.15 3.85
N PHE A 481 -4.57 -0.84 4.11
CA PHE A 481 -5.81 -0.08 4.06
C PHE A 481 -6.45 -0.07 2.66
N SER A 482 -5.62 0.09 1.63
CA SER A 482 -6.07 0.09 0.25
C SER A 482 -6.71 -1.25 -0.13
N LEU A 483 -6.04 -2.38 0.15
CA LEU A 483 -6.56 -3.71 -0.12
C LEU A 483 -7.83 -4.02 0.68
N PHE A 484 -7.98 -3.50 1.90
CA PHE A 484 -9.24 -3.59 2.64
C PHE A 484 -10.39 -2.93 1.86
N ILE A 485 -10.21 -1.70 1.36
CA ILE A 485 -11.25 -0.99 0.62
C ILE A 485 -11.49 -1.64 -0.75
N PHE A 486 -10.43 -1.86 -1.53
CA PHE A 486 -10.53 -2.36 -2.90
C PHE A 486 -11.17 -3.75 -2.98
N ASN A 487 -10.78 -4.67 -2.09
CA ASN A 487 -11.37 -6.02 -2.10
C ASN A 487 -12.84 -6.03 -1.66
N LEU A 488 -13.33 -5.01 -0.94
CA LEU A 488 -14.74 -4.88 -0.60
C LEU A 488 -15.61 -4.30 -1.70
N LEU A 489 -15.03 -3.69 -2.74
CA LEU A 489 -15.80 -3.25 -3.88
C LEU A 489 -16.43 -4.46 -4.56
N PRO A 490 -17.71 -4.42 -4.96
CA PRO A 490 -18.38 -5.55 -5.63
C PRO A 490 -17.99 -5.60 -7.12
N LEU A 491 -16.69 -5.77 -7.40
CA LEU A 491 -16.12 -5.96 -8.73
C LEU A 491 -15.98 -7.46 -9.04
N PRO A 492 -15.96 -7.89 -10.31
CA PRO A 492 -15.65 -9.27 -10.63
C PRO A 492 -14.32 -9.71 -9.98
N TYR A 493 -14.29 -10.93 -9.45
CA TYR A 493 -13.12 -11.55 -8.81
C TYR A 493 -12.66 -10.97 -7.47
N THR A 494 -13.30 -9.92 -6.94
CA THR A 494 -13.02 -9.42 -5.59
C THR A 494 -13.88 -10.11 -4.53
N ASP A 495 -13.44 -10.07 -3.28
CA ASP A 495 -14.20 -10.58 -2.13
C ASP A 495 -15.57 -9.91 -1.97
N GLY A 496 -15.66 -8.63 -2.28
CA GLY A 496 -16.90 -7.86 -2.22
C GLY A 496 -17.98 -8.47 -3.10
N SER A 497 -17.61 -9.04 -4.26
CA SER A 497 -18.57 -9.75 -5.10
C SER A 497 -19.02 -11.09 -4.51
N GLN A 498 -18.13 -11.79 -3.81
CA GLN A 498 -18.46 -13.03 -3.09
C GLN A 498 -19.37 -12.71 -1.90
N LEU A 499 -19.03 -11.70 -1.11
CA LEU A 499 -19.82 -11.18 0.00
C LEU A 499 -21.22 -10.78 -0.45
N LEU A 500 -21.34 -10.01 -1.55
CA LEU A 500 -22.63 -9.63 -2.13
C LEU A 500 -23.40 -10.87 -2.61
N SER A 501 -22.74 -11.82 -3.26
CA SER A 501 -23.37 -13.04 -3.77
C SER A 501 -23.93 -13.90 -2.63
N SER A 502 -23.18 -14.05 -1.54
CA SER A 502 -23.59 -14.81 -0.36
C SER A 502 -24.67 -14.07 0.43
N LEU A 503 -24.61 -12.74 0.53
CA LEU A 503 -25.66 -11.91 1.13
C LEU A 503 -26.99 -12.08 0.37
N LEU A 504 -26.93 -12.08 -0.97
CA LEU A 504 -28.12 -12.32 -1.78
C LEU A 504 -28.65 -13.74 -1.63
N GLN A 505 -27.83 -14.72 -1.27
CA GLN A 505 -28.29 -16.09 -0.96
C GLN A 505 -28.73 -16.25 0.49
N TRP A 506 -28.49 -15.25 1.34
CA TRP A 506 -28.80 -15.31 2.75
C TRP A 506 -30.32 -15.41 2.97
N HIS A 507 -30.66 -16.31 3.87
CA HIS A 507 -32.01 -16.46 4.40
C HIS A 507 -31.87 -16.48 5.92
N PRO A 508 -32.63 -15.66 6.67
CA PRO A 508 -32.71 -15.84 8.11
C PRO A 508 -33.20 -17.27 8.35
N ALA A 509 -32.42 -18.05 9.09
CA ALA A 509 -32.79 -19.42 9.42
C ALA A 509 -34.22 -19.40 10.01
N PRO A 510 -35.14 -20.26 9.54
CA PRO A 510 -36.39 -20.45 10.26
C PRO A 510 -36.02 -20.84 11.70
N ARG A 511 -36.67 -20.20 12.68
CA ARG A 511 -36.56 -20.59 14.09
C ARG A 511 -36.70 -22.12 14.14
N PRO A 512 -35.83 -22.86 14.84
CA PRO A 512 -35.97 -24.30 14.93
C PRO A 512 -37.37 -24.56 15.49
N LEU A 513 -38.25 -25.14 14.67
CA LEU A 513 -39.43 -25.80 15.18
C LEU A 513 -38.89 -26.82 16.17
N THR A 514 -39.29 -26.70 17.43
CA THR A 514 -39.04 -27.68 18.48
C THR A 514 -39.46 -29.04 17.95
N THR A 515 -38.52 -29.79 17.40
CA THR A 515 -38.67 -31.21 17.14
C THR A 515 -38.76 -31.85 18.51
N ARG A 516 -40.01 -32.09 18.93
CA ARG A 516 -40.33 -32.93 20.06
C ARG A 516 -39.74 -34.31 19.74
N THR A 517 -38.58 -34.59 20.33
CA THR A 517 -37.90 -35.88 20.20
C THR A 517 -38.84 -36.95 20.71
N LEU A 518 -39.40 -37.76 19.80
CA LEU A 518 -39.99 -39.04 20.18
C LEU A 518 -38.83 -39.93 20.61
N GLN A 519 -38.62 -39.97 21.93
CA GLN A 519 -37.61 -40.78 22.57
C GLN A 519 -38.14 -42.22 22.58
N ALA A 520 -37.71 -43.04 21.63
CA ALA A 520 -37.95 -44.47 21.65
C ALA A 520 -37.26 -45.06 22.89
N THR A 521 -38.06 -45.44 23.89
CA THR A 521 -37.57 -46.08 25.11
C THR A 521 -37.30 -47.55 24.78
N LEU A 522 -36.05 -47.87 24.44
CA LEU A 522 -35.57 -49.25 24.39
C LEU A 522 -35.38 -49.75 25.83
N SER A 523 -36.44 -50.33 26.40
CA SER A 523 -36.38 -51.01 27.69
C SER A 523 -35.60 -52.32 27.56
N SER A 524 -34.34 -52.27 27.97
CA SER A 524 -33.53 -53.30 28.62
C SER A 524 -34.06 -54.74 28.57
N SER A 525 -33.42 -55.57 27.73
CA SER A 525 -33.49 -57.02 27.81
C SER A 525 -32.74 -57.55 29.04
N LYS A 526 -33.42 -58.30 29.91
CA LYS A 526 -32.82 -59.41 30.68
C LYS A 526 -33.79 -60.60 30.73
N PRO A 527 -33.25 -61.83 30.82
CA PRO A 527 -33.90 -63.02 30.30
C PRO A 527 -34.56 -63.89 31.38
N LEU A 528 -35.43 -64.79 30.91
CA LEU A 528 -35.72 -66.16 31.36
C LEU A 528 -37.21 -66.48 31.52
N THR A 529 -37.54 -67.64 30.93
CA THR A 529 -38.46 -68.69 31.39
C THR A 529 -39.98 -68.51 31.29
N GLU A 530 -40.52 -69.34 30.38
CA GLU A 530 -41.44 -70.45 30.70
C GLU A 530 -42.96 -70.18 30.75
N LYS A 531 -43.66 -71.03 29.97
CA LYS A 531 -45.04 -71.54 30.08
C LYS A 531 -46.23 -70.63 29.74
N SER A 532 -46.87 -71.06 28.65
CA SER A 532 -48.19 -71.71 28.66
C SER A 532 -49.44 -70.83 28.64
N ASN A 533 -50.29 -71.16 27.65
CA ASN A 533 -51.76 -71.10 27.68
C ASN A 533 -52.38 -69.70 27.71
N LYS A 534 -53.50 -69.41 27.04
CA LYS A 534 -54.46 -70.15 26.21
C LYS A 534 -55.48 -69.09 25.78
N ILE A 535 -56.08 -69.28 24.61
CA ILE A 535 -57.49 -68.96 24.26
C ILE A 535 -57.84 -67.46 24.28
N GLY A 536 -58.42 -66.89 23.23
CA GLY A 536 -59.01 -67.44 22.02
C GLY A 536 -60.07 -66.47 21.52
N ALA A 537 -60.54 -66.77 20.30
CA ALA A 537 -61.77 -66.31 19.67
C ALA A 537 -61.84 -64.81 19.38
N GLU A 538 -62.21 -64.34 18.19
CA GLU A 538 -62.84 -64.94 16.99
C GLU A 538 -62.68 -63.80 15.95
N ALA A 539 -62.27 -64.02 14.71
CA ALA A 539 -62.93 -64.72 13.60
C ALA A 539 -62.77 -63.70 12.44
N GLU A 540 -62.00 -64.04 11.41
CA GLU A 540 -62.51 -64.62 10.15
C GLU A 540 -63.18 -63.52 9.29
N GLU A 541 -62.94 -63.36 7.99
CA GLU A 541 -62.60 -64.36 6.98
C GLU A 541 -62.27 -63.65 5.64
N PHE A 542 -61.14 -64.07 5.01
CA PHE A 542 -60.88 -64.34 3.57
C PHE A 542 -61.12 -63.24 2.50
N GLU A 543 -60.48 -63.20 1.31
CA GLU A 543 -59.86 -64.15 0.36
C GLU A 543 -58.64 -63.45 -0.32
N LEU A 544 -57.45 -64.06 -0.49
CA LEU A 544 -56.95 -65.07 -1.46
C LEU A 544 -56.74 -64.59 -2.92
N GLY A 545 -55.53 -64.87 -3.43
CA GLY A 545 -55.06 -64.73 -4.82
C GLY A 545 -53.56 -64.33 -4.84
N SER A 546 -52.58 -65.24 -4.78
CA SER A 546 -52.00 -66.01 -5.93
C SER A 546 -51.53 -65.06 -7.05
N ASP A 547 -50.33 -65.09 -7.62
CA ASP A 547 -49.18 -65.99 -7.60
C ASP A 547 -47.96 -65.20 -8.14
N GLU A 548 -46.78 -65.82 -7.95
CA GLU A 548 -45.60 -65.77 -8.82
C GLU A 548 -44.63 -64.57 -8.84
N GLU A 549 -43.37 -64.99 -8.83
CA GLU A 549 -42.13 -64.24 -8.75
C GLU A 549 -41.86 -63.46 -10.04
N ASP A 550 -41.25 -62.28 -9.93
CA ASP A 550 -40.13 -61.97 -10.81
C ASP A 550 -39.19 -60.91 -10.20
N GLN A 551 -37.92 -61.24 -10.27
CA GLN A 551 -36.79 -60.56 -9.68
C GLN A 551 -36.26 -59.52 -10.68
N VAL A 552 -36.45 -58.21 -10.43
CA VAL A 552 -35.74 -57.16 -11.17
C VAL A 552 -35.33 -55.99 -10.27
N GLY A 553 -34.01 -55.85 -10.11
CA GLY A 553 -33.36 -54.55 -10.29
C GLY A 553 -33.43 -53.54 -9.14
N LEU A 554 -32.54 -53.74 -8.17
CA LEU A 554 -32.06 -52.69 -7.27
C LEU A 554 -31.23 -51.65 -8.05
N SER A 555 -31.86 -50.83 -8.90
CA SER A 555 -31.17 -49.79 -9.67
C SER A 555 -32.10 -48.73 -10.24
N ASP A 556 -32.94 -48.06 -9.43
CA ASP A 556 -33.62 -46.84 -9.91
C ASP A 556 -33.99 -45.78 -8.85
N VAL A 557 -33.55 -45.94 -7.60
CA VAL A 557 -33.77 -44.90 -6.55
C VAL A 557 -32.67 -43.83 -6.53
N ALA A 558 -31.61 -43.99 -7.31
CA ALA A 558 -30.50 -43.03 -7.41
C ALA A 558 -30.71 -41.91 -8.45
N SER A 559 -31.68 -42.05 -9.36
CA SER A 559 -31.89 -41.09 -10.47
C SER A 559 -32.93 -40.00 -10.15
N MET A 560 -33.88 -40.24 -9.24
CA MET A 560 -34.92 -39.25 -8.89
C MET A 560 -34.53 -38.24 -7.78
N ARG A 561 -33.34 -38.34 -7.19
CA ARG A 561 -32.87 -37.39 -6.16
C ARG A 561 -31.90 -36.31 -6.67
N ALA A 562 -31.50 -36.38 -7.94
CA ALA A 562 -30.62 -35.40 -8.59
C ALA A 562 -31.36 -34.16 -9.17
N GLY A 563 -32.69 -34.09 -9.03
CA GLY A 563 -33.54 -33.05 -9.63
C GLY A 563 -34.22 -32.08 -8.67
N MET A 564 -34.03 -32.18 -7.35
CA MET A 564 -34.69 -31.29 -6.37
C MET A 564 -33.65 -30.49 -5.59
N GLY A 565 -33.46 -29.23 -5.95
CA GLY A 565 -32.81 -28.28 -5.03
C GLY A 565 -32.16 -27.02 -5.61
N ALA A 566 -32.01 -26.85 -6.93
CA ALA A 566 -31.62 -25.56 -7.48
C ALA A 566 -32.85 -24.63 -7.52
N ARG A 567 -33.28 -24.14 -6.34
CA ARG A 567 -34.30 -23.09 -6.24
C ARG A 567 -33.81 -21.92 -7.08
N LYS A 568 -34.38 -21.74 -8.29
CA LYS A 568 -34.00 -20.66 -9.22
C LYS A 568 -33.95 -19.38 -8.40
N SER A 569 -32.76 -18.81 -8.22
CA SER A 569 -32.62 -17.58 -7.45
C SER A 569 -33.58 -16.56 -8.05
N PRO A 570 -34.42 -15.91 -7.22
CA PRO A 570 -35.45 -15.03 -7.74
C PRO A 570 -34.80 -13.96 -8.62
N LEU A 571 -35.39 -13.71 -9.79
CA LEU A 571 -34.80 -12.90 -10.87
C LEU A 571 -34.30 -11.53 -10.37
N TRP A 572 -34.95 -10.95 -9.36
CA TRP A 572 -34.52 -9.70 -8.74
C TRP A 572 -33.12 -9.75 -8.13
N ARG A 573 -32.70 -10.88 -7.53
CA ARG A 573 -31.35 -11.04 -6.95
C ARG A 573 -30.28 -11.01 -8.03
N ARG A 574 -30.53 -11.69 -9.14
CA ARG A 574 -29.64 -11.67 -10.31
C ARG A 574 -29.55 -10.25 -10.90
N ARG A 575 -30.70 -9.58 -11.08
CA ARG A 575 -30.75 -8.19 -11.57
C ARG A 575 -30.01 -7.23 -10.65
N LEU A 576 -30.19 -7.34 -9.34
CA LEU A 576 -29.49 -6.49 -8.36
C LEU A 576 -27.98 -6.71 -8.40
N LYS A 577 -27.51 -7.96 -8.42
CA LYS A 577 -26.08 -8.25 -8.58
C LYS A 577 -25.50 -7.62 -9.84
N MET A 578 -26.16 -7.83 -10.99
CA MET A 578 -25.71 -7.27 -12.28
C MET A 578 -25.73 -5.73 -12.26
N ALA A 579 -26.73 -5.11 -11.64
CA ALA A 579 -26.81 -3.65 -11.52
C ALA A 579 -25.68 -3.07 -10.66
N VAL A 580 -25.40 -3.68 -9.50
CA VAL A 580 -24.33 -3.24 -8.59
C VAL A 580 -22.95 -3.42 -9.23
N GLN A 581 -22.69 -4.59 -9.83
CA GLN A 581 -21.42 -4.84 -10.52
C GLN A 581 -21.27 -3.93 -11.75
N GLY A 582 -22.33 -3.74 -12.53
CA GLY A 582 -22.36 -2.84 -13.69
C GLY A 582 -22.07 -1.39 -13.30
N TYR A 583 -22.67 -0.89 -12.22
CA TYR A 583 -22.36 0.43 -11.67
C TYR A 583 -20.87 0.56 -11.34
N MET A 584 -20.29 -0.42 -10.65
CA MET A 584 -18.87 -0.35 -10.28
C MET A 584 -17.93 -0.39 -11.49
N VAL A 585 -18.23 -1.21 -12.51
CA VAL A 585 -17.46 -1.21 -13.76
C VAL A 585 -17.53 0.16 -14.44
N VAL A 586 -18.72 0.78 -14.51
CA VAL A 586 -18.88 2.13 -15.07
C VAL A 586 -18.05 3.14 -14.28
N VAL A 587 -18.09 3.12 -12.95
CA VAL A 587 -17.28 4.01 -12.10
C VAL A 587 -15.78 3.84 -12.38
N CYS A 588 -15.29 2.61 -12.50
CA CYS A 588 -13.89 2.35 -12.83
C CYS A 588 -13.52 2.88 -14.22
N VAL A 589 -14.36 2.66 -15.24
CA VAL A 589 -14.12 3.16 -16.60
C VAL A 589 -14.08 4.69 -16.61
N VAL A 590 -15.05 5.35 -15.98
CA VAL A 590 -15.08 6.81 -15.84
C VAL A 590 -13.83 7.28 -15.09
N TRP A 591 -13.43 6.63 -14.00
CA TRP A 591 -12.22 7.06 -13.28
C TRP A 591 -10.94 6.95 -14.15
N VAL A 592 -10.77 5.86 -14.91
CA VAL A 592 -9.60 5.67 -15.80
C VAL A 592 -9.59 6.69 -16.94
N LEU A 593 -10.73 6.90 -17.60
CA LEU A 593 -10.84 7.87 -18.69
C LEU A 593 -10.52 9.30 -18.21
N GLY A 594 -10.87 9.62 -16.97
CA GLY A 594 -10.69 10.96 -16.42
C GLY A 594 -9.22 11.28 -16.18
N TRP A 595 -8.49 10.32 -15.60
CA TRP A 595 -7.04 10.40 -15.51
C TRP A 595 -6.36 10.42 -16.88
N GLY A 596 -6.84 9.62 -17.83
CA GLY A 596 -6.36 9.65 -19.21
C GLY A 596 -6.50 11.03 -19.84
N MET A 597 -7.66 11.67 -19.68
CA MET A 597 -7.91 13.02 -20.17
C MET A 597 -7.06 14.08 -19.47
N LEU A 598 -6.93 14.02 -18.13
CA LEU A 598 -6.05 14.93 -17.38
C LEU A 598 -4.60 14.84 -17.85
N LEU A 599 -4.09 13.63 -18.10
CA LEU A 599 -2.74 13.43 -18.60
C LEU A 599 -2.57 14.02 -20.00
N LEU A 600 -3.57 13.86 -20.88
CA LEU A 600 -3.55 14.45 -22.22
C LEU A 600 -3.54 15.97 -22.14
N LEU A 601 -4.47 16.58 -21.38
CA LEU A 601 -4.55 18.03 -21.22
C LEU A 601 -3.26 18.58 -20.61
N ARG A 602 -2.74 18.01 -19.53
CA ARG A 602 -1.49 18.50 -18.93
C ARG A 602 -0.23 18.26 -19.77
N SER A 603 -0.34 17.44 -20.82
CA SER A 603 0.77 17.19 -21.75
C SER A 603 0.77 18.10 -22.98
N SER A 604 -0.39 18.68 -23.32
CA SER A 604 -0.54 19.70 -24.39
C SER A 604 -0.20 21.07 -23.84
#